data_AF-A0A1W6BVI5-F1
#
_entry.id   AF-A0A1W6BVI5-F1
#
_cell.length_a   1.000
_cell.length_b   1.000
_cell.length_c   1.000
_cell.angle_alpha   90.00
_cell.angle_beta   90.00
_cell.angle_gamma   90.00
#
_symmetry.space_group_name_H-M   'P 1'
#
loop_
_entity.id
_entity.type
_entity.pdbx_description
1 polymer ?
#
loop_
_entity_poly.entity_id
_entity_poly.type
_entity_poly.pdbx_seq_one_letter_code
_entity_poly.pdbx_strand_id
1 'polypeptide(L)'
;MNKNIQTANAKLDLITKFLDYANVADASYAMLQYVWENIEQDENDKVNKADKLTFGDKLIQDIEIKNNEGKLLYIKPKNTNTAYACAIQARFEQSKIIRIESKYCIPFTDTYFFHKEITLDNDISKVGLNDTLSKRTIDFVNRFKLLKHQPNATSGFSATLFYDKEKDKFIIGFRGTE
;
A
#
# COMPACT_ATOMS: atom_id res chain seq x y z
N MET A 1 -33.31 24.97 27.33
CA MET A 1 -32.67 24.64 26.04
C MET A 1 -32.83 23.15 25.79
N ASN A 2 -33.71 22.77 24.86
CA ASN A 2 -33.82 21.37 24.46
C ASN A 2 -32.62 21.05 23.56
N LYS A 3 -31.65 20.27 24.06
CA LYS A 3 -30.58 19.77 23.21
C LYS A 3 -31.22 18.79 22.24
N ASN A 4 -31.29 19.17 20.97
CA ASN A 4 -31.79 18.31 19.91
C ASN A 4 -30.71 17.25 19.59
N ILE A 5 -30.54 16.27 20.47
CA ILE A 5 -29.52 15.22 20.35
C ILE A 5 -30.03 14.22 19.33
N GLN A 6 -29.53 14.33 18.09
CA GLN A 6 -29.78 13.36 17.03
C GLN A 6 -28.92 12.11 17.26
N THR A 7 -29.32 11.27 18.21
CA THR A 7 -28.57 10.09 18.69
C THR A 7 -28.15 9.13 17.56
N ALA A 8 -28.95 9.01 16.49
CA ALA A 8 -28.62 8.19 15.33
C ALA A 8 -27.41 8.71 14.54
N ASN A 9 -27.30 10.04 14.37
CA ASN A 9 -26.19 10.68 13.65
C ASN A 9 -24.89 10.62 14.45
N ALA A 10 -24.99 10.80 15.78
CA ALA A 10 -23.85 10.63 16.68
C ALA A 10 -23.27 9.19 16.64
N LYS A 11 -24.11 8.18 16.43
CA LYS A 11 -23.67 6.78 16.29
C LYS A 11 -22.96 6.53 14.96
N LEU A 12 -23.46 7.08 13.86
CA LEU A 12 -22.84 6.95 12.53
C LEU A 12 -21.46 7.64 12.49
N ASP A 13 -21.37 8.87 12.99
CA ASP A 13 -20.11 9.62 13.05
C ASP A 13 -19.02 8.87 13.84
N LEU A 14 -19.41 8.21 14.93
CA LEU A 14 -18.49 7.43 15.74
C LEU A 14 -18.02 6.16 15.02
N ILE A 15 -18.93 5.45 14.35
CA ILE A 15 -18.60 4.27 13.54
C ILE A 15 -17.63 4.65 12.42
N THR A 16 -17.88 5.75 11.71
CA THR A 16 -17.00 6.23 10.64
C THR A 16 -15.62 6.60 11.19
N LYS A 17 -15.54 7.24 12.37
CA LYS A 17 -14.24 7.53 13.02
C LYS A 17 -13.47 6.25 13.35
N PHE A 18 -14.13 5.22 13.90
CA PHE A 18 -13.47 3.95 14.19
C PHE A 18 -13.00 3.24 12.93
N LEU A 19 -13.78 3.28 11.85
CA LEU A 19 -13.36 2.74 10.56
C LEU A 19 -12.12 3.47 10.02
N ASP A 20 -12.08 4.81 10.10
CA ASP A 20 -10.90 5.59 9.67
C ASP A 20 -9.67 5.20 10.49
N TYR A 21 -9.81 5.07 11.82
CA TYR A 21 -8.71 4.67 12.69
C TYR A 21 -8.23 3.26 12.39
N ALA A 22 -9.14 2.31 12.15
CA ALA A 22 -8.77 0.95 11.77
C ALA A 22 -8.04 0.90 10.42
N ASN A 23 -8.51 1.68 9.43
CA ASN A 23 -7.85 1.77 8.13
C ASN A 23 -6.46 2.42 8.23
N VAL A 24 -6.31 3.49 9.02
CA VAL A 24 -5.00 4.12 9.24
C VAL A 24 -4.05 3.18 9.99
N ALA A 25 -4.56 2.47 11.00
CA ALA A 25 -3.78 1.47 11.72
C ALA A 25 -3.28 0.38 10.78
N ASP A 26 -4.14 -0.23 9.96
CA ASP A 26 -3.75 -1.25 8.98
C ASP A 26 -2.79 -0.69 7.91
N ALA A 27 -3.07 0.49 7.36
CA ALA A 27 -2.21 1.17 6.39
C ALA A 27 -0.82 1.50 6.96
N SER A 28 -0.69 1.71 8.27
CA SER A 28 0.61 1.97 8.91
C SER A 28 1.58 0.79 8.86
N TYR A 29 1.08 -0.42 8.59
CA TYR A 29 1.89 -1.62 8.36
C TYR A 29 2.37 -1.78 6.91
N ALA A 30 1.90 -0.94 5.98
CA ALA A 30 2.36 -0.99 4.59
C ALA A 30 3.85 -0.62 4.47
N MET A 31 4.51 -1.13 3.43
CA MET A 31 5.92 -0.80 3.13
C MET A 31 6.08 0.60 2.52
N LEU A 32 5.71 1.63 3.28
CA LEU A 32 5.60 3.02 2.82
C LEU A 32 6.94 3.69 2.53
N GLN A 33 8.06 3.14 3.05
CA GLN A 33 9.41 3.61 2.69
C GLN A 33 9.64 3.57 1.17
N TYR A 34 9.02 2.63 0.47
CA TYR A 34 9.20 2.46 -0.98
C TYR A 34 8.47 3.50 -1.84
N VAL A 35 7.77 4.44 -1.21
CA VAL A 35 7.31 5.66 -1.89
C VAL A 35 8.50 6.54 -2.28
N TRP A 36 9.55 6.56 -1.46
CA TRP A 36 10.73 7.40 -1.66
C TRP A 36 11.94 6.63 -2.18
N GLU A 37 12.10 5.39 -1.75
CA GLU A 37 13.24 4.53 -2.05
C GLU A 37 12.81 3.35 -2.91
N ASN A 38 13.65 2.87 -3.84
CA ASN A 38 13.34 1.64 -4.57
C ASN A 38 13.79 0.42 -3.76
N ILE A 39 13.20 -0.75 -4.03
CA ILE A 39 13.64 -2.00 -3.40
C ILE A 39 15.03 -2.34 -3.95
N GLU A 40 16.03 -2.43 -3.07
CA GLU A 40 17.34 -2.98 -3.40
C GLU A 40 17.27 -4.52 -3.27
N GLN A 41 16.96 -5.23 -4.36
CA GLN A 41 17.27 -6.66 -4.47
C GLN A 41 17.48 -7.12 -5.92
N ASP A 42 18.71 -7.62 -6.13
CA ASP A 42 19.31 -8.57 -7.07
C ASP A 42 18.75 -8.90 -8.49
N GLU A 43 19.69 -8.82 -9.44
CA GLU A 43 19.91 -9.46 -10.75
C GLU A 43 18.78 -9.68 -11.77
N ASN A 44 17.51 -9.77 -11.39
CA ASN A 44 16.39 -9.93 -12.32
C ASN A 44 15.21 -9.03 -11.92
N ASP A 45 15.06 -7.94 -12.68
CA ASP A 45 14.00 -6.92 -12.60
C ASP A 45 13.99 -6.01 -11.37
N LYS A 46 14.72 -4.89 -11.50
CA LYS A 46 14.51 -3.67 -10.70
C LYS A 46 13.04 -3.23 -10.80
N VAL A 47 12.22 -3.56 -9.82
CA VAL A 47 10.87 -3.01 -9.71
C VAL A 47 10.97 -1.58 -9.15
N ASN A 48 11.35 -0.64 -10.02
CA ASN A 48 11.41 0.78 -9.71
C ASN A 48 9.98 1.33 -9.53
N LYS A 49 9.51 1.39 -8.30
CA LYS A 49 8.17 1.92 -7.99
C LYS A 49 8.20 3.35 -7.52
N ALA A 50 9.26 3.76 -6.81
CA ALA A 50 9.34 5.04 -6.13
C ALA A 50 9.07 6.18 -7.11
N ASP A 51 8.06 6.98 -6.78
CA ASP A 51 7.62 8.14 -7.55
C ASP A 51 7.49 9.41 -6.68
N LYS A 52 7.75 9.28 -5.36
CA LYS A 52 7.65 10.34 -4.37
C LYS A 52 6.25 10.97 -4.27
N LEU A 53 5.22 10.29 -4.81
CA LEU A 53 3.84 10.72 -4.70
C LEU A 53 3.20 10.11 -3.46
N THR A 54 2.68 10.99 -2.61
CA THR A 54 2.10 10.61 -1.32
C THR A 54 0.57 10.72 -1.28
N PHE A 55 -0.05 10.88 -2.45
CA PHE A 55 -1.49 11.07 -2.60
C PHE A 55 -1.92 10.67 -4.01
N GLY A 56 -3.08 10.01 -4.10
CA GLY A 56 -3.65 9.55 -5.36
C GLY A 56 -3.25 8.13 -5.72
N ASP A 57 -4.14 7.43 -6.43
CA ASP A 57 -3.94 6.06 -6.87
C ASP A 57 -3.20 5.93 -8.20
N LYS A 58 -3.35 6.92 -9.09
CA LYS A 58 -2.74 6.94 -10.43
C LYS A 58 -1.76 8.09 -10.63
N LEU A 59 -0.78 7.85 -11.50
CA LEU A 59 0.07 8.91 -12.05
C LEU A 59 -0.72 9.82 -12.99
N ILE A 60 -0.57 11.12 -12.79
CA ILE A 60 -1.14 12.15 -13.68
C ILE A 60 -0.26 12.46 -14.89
N GLN A 61 1.03 12.12 -14.82
CA GLN A 61 2.02 12.36 -15.86
C GLN A 61 3.11 11.28 -15.82
N ASP A 62 3.88 11.18 -16.90
CA ASP A 62 5.03 10.29 -16.95
C ASP A 62 6.11 10.74 -15.96
N ILE A 63 6.78 9.78 -15.31
CA ILE A 63 7.85 10.05 -14.34
C ILE A 63 9.13 9.36 -14.82
N GLU A 64 10.18 10.16 -15.01
CA GLU A 64 11.52 9.66 -15.29
C GLU A 64 12.17 9.14 -14.00
N ILE A 65 12.49 7.85 -13.99
CA ILE A 65 13.31 7.26 -12.93
C ILE A 65 14.76 7.27 -13.37
N LYS A 66 15.60 7.93 -12.58
CA LYS A 66 17.04 8.08 -12.82
C LYS A 66 17.83 7.34 -11.76
N ASN A 67 19.04 6.89 -12.11
CA ASN A 67 19.99 6.37 -11.13
C ASN A 67 20.64 7.53 -10.33
N ASN A 68 21.49 7.20 -9.37
CA ASN A 68 22.23 8.17 -8.55
C ASN A 68 23.15 9.10 -9.37
N GLU A 69 23.51 8.70 -10.60
CA GLU A 69 24.33 9.47 -11.53
C GLU A 69 23.49 10.35 -12.47
N GLY A 70 22.16 10.36 -12.33
CA GLY A 70 21.25 11.11 -13.18
C GLY A 70 20.92 10.46 -14.54
N LYS A 71 21.41 9.25 -14.81
CA LYS A 71 21.09 8.48 -16.02
C LYS A 71 19.67 7.93 -15.93
N LEU A 72 18.87 8.15 -16.98
CA LEU A 72 17.53 7.57 -17.13
C LEU A 72 17.61 6.04 -17.10
N LEU A 73 16.87 5.43 -16.17
CA LEU A 73 16.71 3.98 -16.07
C LEU A 73 15.43 3.54 -16.77
N TYR A 74 14.31 4.20 -16.48
CA TYR A 74 13.01 3.88 -17.08
C TYR A 74 12.03 5.04 -16.91
N ILE A 75 10.99 5.07 -17.75
CA ILE A 75 9.89 6.03 -17.65
C ILE A 75 8.65 5.29 -17.13
N LYS A 76 8.16 5.72 -15.96
CA LYS A 76 6.89 5.26 -15.41
C LYS A 76 5.75 5.98 -16.13
N PRO A 77 4.89 5.28 -16.89
CA PRO A 77 3.89 5.96 -17.70
C PRO A 77 2.75 6.51 -16.84
N LYS A 78 2.13 7.60 -17.32
CA LYS A 78 0.87 8.13 -16.79
C LYS A 78 -0.20 7.04 -16.71
N ASN A 79 -1.17 7.22 -15.83
CA ASN A 79 -2.27 6.28 -15.55
C ASN A 79 -1.83 4.93 -14.93
N THR A 80 -0.55 4.76 -14.59
CA THR A 80 -0.09 3.63 -13.76
C THR A 80 -0.29 3.91 -12.27
N ASN A 81 -0.31 2.84 -11.46
CA ASN A 81 -0.46 2.92 -10.02
C ASN A 81 0.71 3.67 -9.36
N THR A 82 0.43 4.56 -8.41
CA THR A 82 1.47 5.20 -7.59
C THR A 82 2.17 4.18 -6.68
N ALA A 83 3.41 4.46 -6.27
CA ALA A 83 4.11 3.65 -5.27
C ALA A 83 3.30 3.55 -3.98
N TYR A 84 2.71 4.67 -3.57
CA TYR A 84 1.84 4.76 -2.41
C TYR A 84 0.64 3.82 -2.52
N ALA A 85 -0.05 3.81 -3.66
CA ALA A 85 -1.16 2.91 -3.90
C ALA A 85 -0.75 1.44 -3.95
N CYS A 86 0.39 1.11 -4.57
CA CYS A 86 0.93 -0.24 -4.55
C CYS A 86 1.23 -0.72 -3.11
N ALA A 87 1.83 0.14 -2.28
CA ALA A 87 2.15 -0.21 -0.89
C ALA A 87 0.89 -0.48 -0.07
N ILE A 88 -0.12 0.38 -0.18
CA ILE A 88 -1.41 0.21 0.51
C ILE A 88 -2.14 -1.04 -0.01
N GLN A 89 -2.13 -1.29 -1.32
CA GLN A 89 -2.72 -2.47 -1.93
C GLN A 89 -2.09 -3.77 -1.42
N ALA A 90 -0.75 -3.82 -1.38
CA ALA A 90 -0.03 -4.98 -0.87
C ALA A 90 -0.42 -5.29 0.58
N ARG A 91 -0.65 -4.24 1.38
CA ARG A 91 -1.06 -4.39 2.77
C ARG A 91 -2.52 -4.80 2.92
N PHE A 92 -3.44 -4.05 2.34
CA PHE A 92 -4.88 -4.30 2.48
C PHE A 92 -5.32 -5.64 1.90
N GLU A 93 -4.63 -6.11 0.87
CA GLU A 93 -4.92 -7.39 0.21
C GLU A 93 -3.79 -8.41 0.40
N GLN A 94 -3.07 -8.37 1.53
CA GLN A 94 -1.90 -9.24 1.78
C GLN A 94 -2.17 -10.74 1.60
N SER A 95 -3.40 -11.21 1.87
CA SER A 95 -3.80 -12.61 1.73
C SER A 95 -4.30 -12.98 0.32
N LYS A 96 -4.37 -12.02 -0.61
CA LYS A 96 -4.82 -12.26 -1.98
C LYS A 96 -3.82 -13.18 -2.69
N ILE A 97 -4.30 -14.34 -3.14
CA ILE A 97 -3.53 -15.29 -3.95
C ILE A 97 -3.32 -14.68 -5.35
N ILE A 98 -2.07 -14.58 -5.78
CA ILE A 98 -1.68 -14.03 -7.09
C ILE A 98 -1.17 -15.11 -8.04
N ARG A 99 -0.62 -16.20 -7.50
CA ARG A 99 -0.10 -17.33 -8.27
C ARG A 99 -0.21 -18.60 -7.45
N ILE A 100 -0.47 -19.70 -8.13
CA ILE A 100 -0.37 -21.04 -7.56
C ILE A 100 0.80 -21.72 -8.26
N GLU A 101 1.78 -22.16 -7.50
CA GLU A 101 2.90 -22.95 -8.01
C GLU A 101 2.68 -24.42 -7.65
N SER A 102 2.59 -25.26 -8.67
CA SER A 102 2.51 -26.70 -8.47
C SER A 102 3.90 -27.27 -8.16
N LYS A 103 3.99 -28.07 -7.09
CA LYS A 103 5.18 -28.83 -6.68
C LYS A 103 4.88 -30.33 -6.76
N TYR A 104 5.91 -31.10 -7.15
CA TYR A 104 5.86 -32.56 -7.32
C TYR A 104 4.83 -33.01 -8.37
N CYS A 105 5.20 -32.81 -9.63
CA CYS A 105 4.47 -33.32 -10.80
C CYS A 105 4.72 -34.83 -10.95
N ILE A 106 3.68 -35.59 -11.27
CA ILE A 106 3.88 -36.96 -11.76
C ILE A 106 4.39 -36.86 -13.21
N PRO A 107 5.52 -37.48 -13.56
CA PRO A 107 5.98 -37.51 -14.95
C PRO A 107 4.90 -38.09 -15.87
N PHE A 108 4.70 -37.47 -17.03
CA PHE A 108 3.75 -37.92 -18.06
C PHE A 108 2.26 -37.82 -17.70
N THR A 109 1.88 -37.04 -16.67
CA THR A 109 0.47 -36.65 -16.42
C THR A 109 0.36 -35.18 -15.97
N ASP A 110 -0.84 -34.61 -16.05
CA ASP A 110 -1.15 -33.27 -15.52
C ASP A 110 -1.49 -33.28 -14.01
N THR A 111 -1.01 -34.29 -13.26
CA THR A 111 -1.33 -34.47 -11.84
C THR A 111 -0.22 -33.93 -10.94
N TYR A 112 -0.59 -33.09 -9.97
CA TYR A 112 0.32 -32.47 -8.99
C TYR A 112 -0.13 -32.75 -7.55
N PHE A 113 0.80 -33.10 -6.67
CA PHE A 113 0.47 -33.46 -5.27
C PHE A 113 0.51 -32.31 -4.28
N PHE A 114 1.24 -31.24 -4.59
CA PHE A 114 1.37 -30.09 -3.68
C PHE A 114 1.25 -28.80 -4.45
N HIS A 115 0.58 -27.81 -3.86
CA HIS A 115 0.47 -26.47 -4.41
C HIS A 115 0.96 -25.48 -3.38
N LYS A 116 1.76 -24.51 -3.81
CA LYS A 116 2.14 -23.35 -3.02
C LYS A 116 1.38 -22.15 -3.53
N GLU A 117 0.50 -21.62 -2.69
CA GLU A 117 -0.14 -20.33 -2.94
C GLU A 117 0.87 -19.22 -2.66
N ILE A 118 1.02 -18.32 -3.62
CA ILE A 118 1.78 -17.08 -3.45
C ILE A 118 0.75 -15.98 -3.29
N THR A 119 0.85 -15.26 -2.17
CA THR A 119 0.04 -14.10 -1.88
C THR A 119 0.84 -12.81 -2.04
N LEU A 120 0.14 -11.67 -2.00
CA LEU A 120 0.78 -10.35 -1.96
C LEU A 120 1.70 -10.19 -0.75
N ASP A 121 1.35 -10.76 0.41
CA ASP A 121 2.24 -10.86 1.59
C ASP A 121 2.85 -9.51 2.03
N ASN A 122 2.06 -8.43 1.91
CA ASN A 122 2.51 -7.06 2.15
C ASN A 122 3.75 -6.63 1.33
N ASP A 123 4.09 -7.37 0.28
CA ASP A 123 5.22 -7.11 -0.59
C ASP A 123 4.79 -6.27 -1.77
N ILE A 124 5.23 -5.01 -1.77
CA ILE A 124 4.92 -4.05 -2.82
C ILE A 124 5.39 -4.54 -4.19
N SER A 125 6.49 -5.31 -4.29
CA SER A 125 7.04 -5.79 -5.56
C SER A 125 6.04 -6.65 -6.35
N LYS A 126 5.16 -7.35 -5.63
CA LYS A 126 4.14 -8.24 -6.17
C LYS A 126 2.89 -7.53 -6.69
N VAL A 127 2.76 -6.21 -6.47
CA VAL A 127 1.68 -5.40 -7.04
C VAL A 127 2.16 -4.77 -8.35
N GLY A 128 1.58 -5.18 -9.49
CA GLY A 128 1.89 -4.61 -10.80
C GLY A 128 1.50 -3.14 -10.93
N LEU A 129 2.19 -2.41 -11.82
CA LEU A 129 1.91 -0.99 -12.10
C LEU A 129 0.53 -0.77 -12.73
N ASN A 130 -0.01 -1.79 -13.40
CA ASN A 130 -1.31 -1.76 -14.07
C ASN A 130 -2.34 -2.66 -13.38
N ASP A 131 -2.02 -3.23 -12.23
CA ASP A 131 -2.93 -4.10 -11.50
C ASP A 131 -4.18 -3.33 -11.06
N THR A 132 -5.32 -4.03 -11.10
CA THR A 132 -6.56 -3.50 -10.54
C THR A 132 -6.45 -3.40 -9.02
N LEU A 133 -6.52 -2.17 -8.52
CA LEU A 133 -6.55 -1.87 -7.09
C LEU A 133 -7.93 -2.13 -6.50
N SER A 134 -7.99 -2.53 -5.23
CA SER A 134 -9.28 -2.67 -4.54
C SER A 134 -9.91 -1.30 -4.27
N LYS A 135 -11.24 -1.27 -4.17
CA LYS A 135 -11.98 -0.04 -3.83
C LYS A 135 -11.47 0.56 -2.51
N ARG A 136 -11.17 -0.29 -1.52
CA ARG A 136 -10.61 0.13 -0.22
C ARG A 136 -9.28 0.88 -0.40
N THR A 137 -8.38 0.37 -1.24
CA THR A 137 -7.11 1.04 -1.56
C THR A 137 -7.35 2.39 -2.23
N ILE A 138 -8.17 2.42 -3.29
CA ILE A 138 -8.45 3.64 -4.07
C ILE A 138 -9.06 4.73 -3.17
N ASP A 139 -10.08 4.38 -2.39
CA ASP A 139 -10.74 5.31 -1.47
C ASP A 139 -9.75 5.83 -0.41
N PHE A 140 -8.86 4.97 0.10
CA PHE A 140 -7.89 5.37 1.12
C PHE A 140 -6.84 6.34 0.57
N VAL A 141 -6.15 6.01 -0.54
CA VAL A 141 -5.04 6.83 -1.04
C VAL A 141 -5.47 8.16 -1.67
N ASN A 142 -6.74 8.25 -2.08
CA ASN A 142 -7.36 9.50 -2.55
C ASN A 142 -7.94 10.36 -1.43
N ARG A 143 -7.92 9.89 -0.18
CA ARG A 143 -8.37 10.66 0.99
C ARG A 143 -7.24 10.98 1.96
N PHE A 144 -6.45 9.97 2.31
CA PHE A 144 -5.36 10.07 3.28
C PHE A 144 -4.04 10.33 2.56
N LYS A 145 -3.53 11.55 2.69
CA LYS A 145 -2.19 11.91 2.21
C LYS A 145 -1.13 11.42 3.19
N LEU A 146 -0.13 10.70 2.69
CA LEU A 146 1.04 10.33 3.47
C LEU A 146 1.95 11.56 3.67
N LEU A 147 2.23 11.91 4.92
CA LEU A 147 3.11 13.05 5.23
C LEU A 147 4.49 12.60 5.66
N LYS A 148 4.55 11.61 6.55
CA LYS A 148 5.81 11.07 7.05
C LYS A 148 5.61 9.61 7.40
N HIS A 149 6.60 8.80 7.04
CA HIS A 149 6.74 7.45 7.54
C HIS A 149 8.10 7.33 8.21
N GLN A 150 8.11 6.77 9.41
CA GLN A 150 9.30 6.28 10.07
C GLN A 150 9.24 4.75 10.02
N PRO A 151 10.15 4.10 9.27
CA PRO A 151 10.28 2.65 9.26
C PRO A 151 10.61 2.10 10.65
N ASN A 152 10.54 0.77 10.82
CA ASN A 152 10.83 0.14 12.11
C ASN A 152 12.23 0.56 12.60
N ALA A 153 12.26 1.23 13.75
CA ALA A 153 13.48 1.56 14.45
C ALA A 153 13.98 0.37 15.29
N THR A 154 15.24 0.41 15.72
CA THR A 154 15.83 -0.58 16.65
C THR A 154 15.06 -0.71 17.96
N SER A 155 14.30 0.31 18.34
CA SER A 155 13.37 0.32 19.48
C SER A 155 12.08 -0.47 19.25
N GLY A 156 11.91 -1.13 18.11
CA GLY A 156 10.78 -2.03 17.86
C GLY A 156 9.46 -1.31 17.56
N PHE A 157 9.50 -0.10 16.98
CA PHE A 157 8.28 0.60 16.54
C PHE A 157 8.46 1.31 15.19
N SER A 158 7.35 1.53 14.49
CA SER A 158 7.23 2.49 13.40
C SER A 158 6.04 3.41 13.63
N ALA A 159 6.10 4.57 12.97
CA ALA A 159 5.06 5.58 13.06
C ALA A 159 4.80 6.19 11.69
N THR A 160 3.53 6.41 11.37
CA THR A 160 3.11 7.01 10.11
C THR A 160 2.12 8.13 10.36
N LEU A 161 2.42 9.31 9.83
CA LEU A 161 1.55 10.48 9.86
C LEU A 161 0.80 10.61 8.54
N PHE A 162 -0.52 10.59 8.63
CA PHE A 162 -1.43 10.86 7.52
C PHE A 162 -2.18 12.17 7.74
N TYR A 163 -2.55 12.81 6.64
CA TYR A 163 -3.49 13.92 6.62
C TYR A 163 -4.76 13.51 5.86
N ASP A 164 -5.88 13.49 6.58
CA ASP A 164 -7.22 13.26 6.06
C ASP A 164 -7.73 14.53 5.37
N LYS A 165 -7.75 14.51 4.04
CA LYS A 165 -8.17 15.68 3.25
C LYS A 165 -9.65 16.00 3.34
N GLU A 166 -10.50 15.01 3.66
CA GLU A 166 -11.94 15.23 3.76
C GLU A 166 -12.32 15.86 5.10
N LYS A 167 -11.60 15.50 6.16
CA LYS A 167 -11.89 15.97 7.54
C LYS A 167 -10.98 17.09 8.01
N ASP A 168 -9.97 17.47 7.22
CA ASP A 168 -8.94 18.46 7.56
C ASP A 168 -8.25 18.12 8.91
N LYS A 169 -7.75 16.87 9.01
CA LYS A 169 -7.19 16.33 10.26
C LYS A 169 -5.93 15.52 10.03
N PHE A 170 -5.04 15.58 11.01
CA PHE A 170 -3.87 14.72 11.09
C PHE A 170 -4.21 13.48 11.90
N ILE A 171 -3.79 12.31 11.41
CA ILE A 171 -3.94 11.03 12.10
C ILE A 171 -2.59 10.33 12.09
N ILE A 172 -2.15 9.89 13.26
CA ILE A 172 -0.91 9.14 13.43
C ILE A 172 -1.23 7.68 13.75
N GLY A 173 -0.61 6.77 13.01
CA GLY A 173 -0.60 5.34 13.31
C GLY A 173 0.74 4.96 13.93
N PHE A 174 0.70 4.32 15.09
CA PHE A 174 1.87 3.69 15.70
C PHE A 174 1.71 2.18 15.63
N ARG A 175 2.81 1.46 15.37
CA ARG A 175 2.84 0.01 15.48
C ARG A 175 4.13 -0.46 16.15
N GLY A 176 4.03 -1.55 16.89
CA GLY A 176 5.18 -2.30 17.37
C GLY A 176 5.71 -3.27 16.31
N THR A 177 6.89 -3.82 16.54
CA THR A 177 7.34 -5.04 15.87
C THR A 177 6.47 -6.21 16.30
N GLU A 178 5.96 -6.96 15.33
CA GLU A 178 5.32 -8.27 15.52
C GLU A 178 6.34 -9.34 15.91
#